data_AF-A0A352RLB8-F1
#
_entry.id   AF-A0A352RLB8-F1
#
_cell.length_a   1.000
_cell.length_b   1.000
_cell.length_c   1.000
_cell.angle_alpha   90.00
_cell.angle_beta   90.00
_cell.angle_gamma   90.00
#
_symmetry.space_group_name_H-M   'P 1'
#
loop_
_entity.id
_entity.type
_entity.pdbx_description
1 polymer ?
#
loop_
_entity_poly.entity_id
_entity_poly.type
_entity_poly.pdbx_seq_one_letter_code
_entity_poly.pdbx_strand_id
1 'polypeptide(L)'
;MTMDEKIARINALAHKAKAEGLTDEEKEEQAQLRRDYIDSVKANLKSQLNTLYVLDEKTGKKTKIVDFERERAARAGKKKENR
;
A
#
# COMPACT_ATOMS: atom_id res chain seq x y z
N MET A 1 15.05 -14.64 -5.06
CA MET A 1 14.64 -13.75 -6.15
C MET A 1 14.70 -12.31 -5.69
N THR A 2 15.26 -11.43 -6.51
CA THR A 2 15.14 -9.97 -6.38
C THR A 2 13.71 -9.52 -6.69
N MET A 3 13.36 -8.27 -6.38
CA MET A 3 12.01 -7.77 -6.69
C MET A 3 11.75 -7.72 -8.20
N ASP A 4 12.77 -7.37 -9.00
CA ASP A 4 12.67 -7.34 -10.45
C ASP A 4 12.44 -8.74 -11.03
N GLU A 5 13.10 -9.77 -10.48
CA GLU A 5 12.87 -11.17 -10.84
C GLU A 5 11.44 -11.61 -10.51
N LYS A 6 10.90 -11.19 -9.35
CA LYS A 6 9.51 -11.48 -8.97
C LYS A 6 8.53 -10.82 -9.95
N ILE A 7 8.75 -9.57 -10.34
CA ILE A 7 7.91 -8.85 -11.30
C ILE A 7 7.95 -9.53 -12.67
N ALA A 8 9.14 -9.92 -13.15
CA ALA A 8 9.29 -10.64 -14.40
C ALA A 8 8.53 -11.97 -14.38
N ARG A 9 8.60 -12.72 -13.26
CA ARG A 9 7.86 -13.97 -13.07
C ARG A 9 6.35 -13.76 -13.03
N ILE A 10 5.87 -12.73 -12.32
CA ILE A 10 4.44 -12.35 -12.29
C ILE A 10 3.93 -12.06 -13.71
N ASN A 11 4.70 -11.34 -14.52
CA ASN A 11 4.35 -11.02 -15.90
C ASN A 11 4.33 -12.28 -16.77
N ALA A 12 5.33 -13.15 -16.66
CA ALA A 12 5.36 -14.42 -17.38
C ALA A 12 4.13 -15.30 -17.07
N LEU A 13 3.78 -15.44 -15.78
CA LEU A 13 2.57 -16.16 -15.35
C LEU A 13 1.30 -15.47 -15.84
N ALA A 14 1.25 -14.14 -15.89
CA ALA A 14 0.10 -13.41 -16.43
C ALA A 14 -0.07 -13.61 -17.95
N HIS A 15 1.03 -13.68 -18.71
CA HIS A 15 0.99 -14.02 -20.13
C HIS A 15 0.52 -15.46 -20.35
N LYS A 16 1.05 -16.41 -19.57
CA LYS A 16 0.65 -17.81 -19.61
C LYS A 16 -0.85 -17.98 -19.30
N ALA A 17 -1.33 -17.34 -18.23
CA ALA A 17 -2.73 -17.34 -17.84
C ALA A 17 -3.68 -16.88 -18.95
N LYS A 18 -3.26 -15.92 -19.79
CA LYS A 18 -4.05 -15.41 -20.91
C LYS A 18 -4.02 -16.33 -22.14
N ALA A 19 -2.90 -17.00 -22.39
CA ALA A 19 -2.71 -17.83 -23.57
C ALA A 19 -3.32 -19.22 -23.40
N GLU A 20 -2.98 -19.90 -22.30
CA GLU A 20 -3.30 -21.32 -22.09
C GLU A 20 -3.88 -21.63 -20.70
N GLY A 21 -3.88 -20.65 -19.79
CA GLY A 21 -4.30 -20.81 -18.40
C GLY A 21 -3.13 -21.13 -17.48
N LEU A 22 -3.42 -21.31 -16.18
CA LEU A 22 -2.43 -21.66 -15.16
C LEU A 22 -2.82 -22.96 -14.48
N THR A 23 -1.82 -23.77 -14.13
CA THR A 23 -2.03 -24.88 -13.19
C THR A 23 -2.35 -24.33 -11.79
N ASP A 24 -2.84 -25.19 -10.90
CA ASP A 24 -3.15 -24.76 -9.54
C ASP A 24 -1.89 -24.38 -8.76
N GLU A 25 -0.75 -25.05 -8.98
CA GLU A 25 0.52 -24.63 -8.38
C GLU A 25 0.97 -23.26 -8.91
N GLU A 26 0.78 -22.99 -10.19
CA GLU A 26 1.15 -21.70 -10.79
C GLU A 26 0.25 -20.55 -10.32
N LYS A 27 -1.03 -20.82 -10.05
CA LYS A 27 -1.93 -19.84 -9.42
C LYS A 27 -1.48 -19.50 -8.01
N GLU A 28 -1.08 -20.50 -7.24
CA GLU A 28 -0.57 -20.31 -5.88
C GLU A 28 0.77 -19.54 -5.90
N GLU A 29 1.69 -19.90 -6.80
CA GLU A 29 2.93 -19.17 -7.03
C GLU A 29 2.64 -17.71 -7.39
N GLN A 30 1.73 -17.46 -8.35
CA GLN A 30 1.36 -16.11 -8.76
C GLN A 30 0.75 -15.31 -7.61
N ALA A 31 -0.10 -15.92 -6.79
CA ALA A 31 -0.72 -15.28 -5.64
C ALA A 31 0.33 -14.88 -4.59
N GLN A 32 1.26 -15.77 -4.27
CA GLN A 32 2.34 -15.49 -3.33
C GLN A 32 3.24 -14.37 -3.84
N LEU A 33 3.67 -14.42 -5.11
CA LEU A 33 4.51 -13.40 -5.72
C LEU A 33 3.83 -12.03 -5.73
N ARG A 34 2.53 -11.97 -6.07
CA ARG A 34 1.74 -10.73 -6.02
C ARG A 34 1.62 -10.20 -4.60
N ARG A 35 1.44 -11.06 -3.62
CA ARG A 35 1.36 -10.66 -2.21
C ARG A 35 2.66 -10.03 -1.75
N ASP A 36 3.79 -10.68 -2.03
CA ASP A 36 5.11 -10.16 -1.69
C ASP A 36 5.39 -8.80 -2.33
N TYR A 37 5.02 -8.63 -3.60
CA TYR A 37 5.14 -7.35 -4.30
C TYR A 37 4.30 -6.27 -3.62
N ILE A 38 3.01 -6.53 -3.37
CA ILE A 38 2.10 -5.58 -2.71
C ILE A 38 2.63 -5.18 -1.33
N ASP A 39 3.12 -6.13 -0.54
CA ASP A 39 3.61 -5.85 0.79
C ASP A 39 4.90 -5.00 0.74
N SER A 40 5.77 -5.24 -0.23
CA SER A 40 6.96 -4.40 -0.45
C SER A 40 6.60 -2.96 -0.85
N VAL A 41 5.62 -2.78 -1.75
CA VAL A 41 5.15 -1.47 -2.20
C VAL A 41 4.47 -0.73 -1.05
N LYS A 42 3.63 -1.41 -0.28
CA LYS A 42 2.98 -0.84 0.92
C LYS A 42 4.00 -0.41 1.96
N ALA A 43 5.03 -1.21 2.21
CA ALA A 43 6.08 -0.88 3.17
C ALA A 43 6.86 0.36 2.72
N ASN A 44 7.21 0.44 1.43
CA ASN A 44 7.89 1.61 0.87
C ASN A 44 7.03 2.87 0.96
N LEU A 45 5.75 2.79 0.55
CA LEU A 45 4.82 3.92 0.65
C LEU A 45 4.64 4.38 2.10
N LYS A 46 4.48 3.45 3.05
CA LYS A 46 4.37 3.77 4.47
C LYS A 46 5.61 4.52 4.98
N SER A 47 6.81 4.11 4.55
CA SER A 47 8.06 4.79 4.89
C SER A 47 8.08 6.24 4.36
N GLN A 48 7.67 6.43 3.09
CA GLN A 48 7.57 7.78 2.51
C GLN A 48 6.59 8.66 3.29
N LEU A 49 5.37 8.15 3.55
CA LEU A 49 4.34 8.88 4.29
C LEU A 49 4.77 9.24 5.71
N ASN A 50 5.52 8.37 6.41
CA ASN A 50 6.03 8.65 7.75
C ASN A 50 7.00 9.85 7.80
N THR A 51 7.56 10.25 6.66
CA THR A 51 8.49 11.37 6.52
C THR A 51 7.78 12.67 6.13
N LEU A 52 6.51 12.60 5.73
CA LEU A 52 5.72 13.76 5.31
C LEU A 52 5.06 14.47 6.51
N TYR A 53 4.98 15.80 6.41
CA TYR A 53 4.38 16.67 7.41
C TYR A 53 3.35 17.58 6.75
N VAL A 54 2.26 17.83 7.47
CA VAL A 54 1.29 18.90 7.21
C VAL A 54 1.76 20.14 7.95
N LEU A 55 1.92 21.25 7.23
CA LEU A 55 2.25 22.56 7.79
C LEU A 55 0.97 23.38 7.95
N ASP A 56 0.73 23.88 9.15
CA ASP A 56 -0.28 24.90 9.39
C ASP A 56 0.32 26.28 9.05
N GLU A 57 -0.16 26.92 7.98
CA GLU A 57 0.39 28.19 7.47
C GLU A 57 0.22 29.36 8.45
N LYS A 58 -0.77 29.31 9.34
CA LYS A 58 -1.07 30.39 10.28
C LYS A 58 -0.22 30.33 11.53
N THR A 59 0.06 29.12 12.01
CA THR A 59 0.77 28.86 13.27
C THR A 59 2.21 28.39 13.06
N GLY A 60 2.58 28.01 11.83
CA GLY A 60 3.86 27.38 11.50
C GLY A 60 4.02 25.96 12.04
N LYS A 61 3.00 25.39 12.69
CA LYS A 61 3.08 24.06 13.31
C LYS A 61 3.19 22.97 12.24
N LYS A 62 4.17 22.09 12.38
CA LYS A 62 4.31 20.86 11.57
C LYS A 62 3.75 19.67 12.32
N THR A 63 2.87 18.92 11.67
CA THR A 63 2.29 17.68 12.20
C THR A 63 2.54 16.56 11.21
N LYS A 64 2.95 15.37 11.65
CA LYS A 64 3.12 14.24 10.72
C LYS A 64 1.80 13.90 10.05
N ILE A 65 1.82 13.60 8.75
CA ILE A 65 0.60 13.33 7.98
C ILE A 65 -0.20 12.15 8.56
N VAL A 66 0.50 11.14 9.10
CA VAL A 66 -0.11 9.95 9.71
C VAL A 66 -0.89 10.27 11.00
N ASP A 67 -0.44 11.26 11.75
CA ASP A 67 -1.11 11.69 12.98
C ASP A 67 -2.24 12.68 12.67
N PHE A 68 -2.02 13.53 11.66
CA PHE A 68 -3.03 14.47 11.17
C PHE A 68 -4.33 13.77 10.74
N GLU A 69 -4.24 12.69 9.95
CA GLU A 69 -5.41 11.93 9.54
C GLU A 69 -6.13 11.24 10.70
N ARG A 70 -5.39 10.69 11.68
CA ARG A 70 -5.97 10.09 12.90
C ARG A 70 -6.73 11.12 13.73
N GLU A 71 -6.15 12.29 13.95
CA GLU A 71 -6.79 13.38 14.67
C GLU A 71 -8.05 13.86 13.93
N ARG A 72 -7.98 14.01 12.60
CA ARG A 72 -9.11 14.43 11.76
C ARG A 72 -10.27 13.43 11.86
N ALA A 73 -9.98 12.14 11.74
CA ALA A 73 -10.98 11.07 11.86
C ALA A 73 -11.64 11.06 13.25
N ALA A 74 -10.86 11.19 14.33
CA ALA A 74 -11.39 11.26 15.69
C ALA A 74 -12.29 12.48 15.92
N ARG A 75 -11.94 13.65 15.38
CA ARG A 75 -12.77 14.87 15.45
C ARG A 75 -14.09 14.72 14.68
N ALA A 76 -14.05 14.03 13.53
CA ALA A 76 -15.26 13.76 12.73
C ALA A 76 -16.21 12.78 13.42
N GLY A 77 -15.69 11.76 14.10
CA GLY A 77 -16.48 10.80 14.89
C GLY A 77 -17.21 11.45 16.05
N LYS A 78 -16.52 12.26 16.87
CA LYS A 78 -17.12 12.98 18.02
C LYS A 78 -18.26 13.94 17.63
N LYS A 79 -18.24 14.46 16.40
CA LYS A 79 -19.28 15.37 15.89
C LYS A 79 -20.58 14.65 15.51
N LYS A 80 -20.54 13.33 15.28
CA LYS A 80 -21.72 12.49 15.01
C LYS A 80 -22.35 11.94 16.29
N GLU A 81 -21.57 11.75 17.35
CA GLU A 81 -22.04 11.25 18.65
C GLU A 81 -22.74 12.32 19.49
N ASN A 82 -22.43 13.61 19.26
CA ASN A 82 -23.07 14.76 19.92
C ASN A 82 -24.29 15.32 19.15
N ARG A 83 -24.93 14.55 18.27
CA ARG A 83 -26.14 14.91 17.52
C ARG A 83 -27.22 13.87 17.77
#